data_AF-A0A661AF68-F1
#
_entry.id   AF-A0A661AF68-F1
#
_cell.length_a   1.000
_cell.length_b   1.000
_cell.length_c   1.000
_cell.angle_alpha   90.00
_cell.angle_beta   90.00
_cell.angle_gamma   90.00
#
_symmetry.space_group_name_H-M   'P 1'
#
loop_
_entity.id
_entity.type
_entity.pdbx_description
1 polymer ?
#
loop_
_entity_poly.entity_id
_entity_poly.type
_entity_poly.pdbx_seq_one_letter_code
_entity_poly.pdbx_strand_id
1 'polypeptide(L)'
;AAGLGMGYHFKGRFLTGREAWFAHYSDWVAASGLGAKLSAFIEGSSNLLAALKIPRAIAITIMGVFIVSFAGTTLDTATRIQRYVVGEFSGIKNRYLTTLIAVGASALLAFSQKGGKGALILWPLFGTVNQLLAGLSLLVITIYLAYRRKPLYFTGIPMLFMIGMTGWAMVKNILKFHAEKNMLLFTVGVCIFLLELWMIFETVLVLRRIKGGETGGDIS
;
A
#
# COMPACT_ATOMS: atom_id res chain seq x y z
N ALA A 1 -20.89 -18.34 -7.34
CA ALA A 1 -20.47 -19.63 -6.77
C ALA A 1 -19.08 -19.46 -6.16
N ALA A 2 -18.91 -19.75 -4.87
CA ALA A 2 -17.62 -19.63 -4.18
C ALA A 2 -16.66 -20.76 -4.60
N GLY A 3 -15.39 -20.44 -4.84
CA GLY A 3 -14.34 -21.41 -5.14
C GLY A 3 -14.23 -21.91 -6.59
N LEU A 4 -14.96 -21.32 -7.55
CA LEU A 4 -14.82 -21.67 -8.97
C LEU A 4 -13.36 -21.45 -9.44
N GLY A 5 -12.74 -22.50 -9.97
CA GLY A 5 -11.34 -22.46 -10.43
C GLY A 5 -10.28 -22.48 -9.31
N MET A 6 -10.70 -22.62 -8.05
CA MET A 6 -9.78 -22.61 -6.90
C MET A 6 -9.24 -24.01 -6.63
N GLY A 7 -7.92 -24.16 -6.61
CA GLY A 7 -7.19 -25.32 -6.10
C GLY A 7 -6.36 -24.92 -4.88
N TYR A 8 -6.45 -25.68 -3.78
CA TYR A 8 -5.73 -25.36 -2.55
C TYR A 8 -5.14 -26.62 -1.92
N HIS A 9 -3.86 -26.58 -1.56
CA HIS A 9 -3.24 -27.68 -0.83
C HIS A 9 -3.39 -27.44 0.67
N PHE A 10 -4.16 -28.27 1.35
CA PHE A 10 -4.35 -28.20 2.79
C PHE A 10 -4.05 -29.55 3.43
N LYS A 11 -3.09 -29.57 4.38
CA LYS A 11 -2.69 -30.78 5.13
C LYS A 11 -2.41 -32.01 4.23
N GLY A 12 -1.69 -31.81 3.13
CA GLY A 12 -1.32 -32.88 2.21
C GLY A 12 -2.40 -33.34 1.23
N ARG A 13 -3.60 -32.72 1.23
CA ARG A 13 -4.67 -32.98 0.26
C ARG A 13 -4.85 -31.81 -0.70
N PHE A 14 -5.13 -32.09 -1.96
CA PHE A 14 -5.53 -31.08 -2.94
C PHE A 14 -7.05 -30.93 -2.88
N LEU A 15 -7.51 -29.77 -2.44
CA LEU A 15 -8.93 -29.39 -2.38
C LEU A 15 -9.25 -28.55 -3.61
N THR A 16 -10.47 -28.68 -4.12
CA THR A 16 -10.96 -27.86 -5.25
C THR A 16 -12.34 -27.28 -4.95
N GLY A 17 -12.70 -26.19 -5.61
CA GLY A 17 -14.06 -25.69 -5.55
C GLY A 17 -14.41 -25.08 -4.20
N ARG A 18 -15.63 -25.35 -3.74
CA ARG A 18 -16.17 -24.81 -2.48
C ARG A 18 -15.42 -25.30 -1.24
N GLU A 19 -14.87 -26.51 -1.26
CA GLU A 19 -14.06 -27.05 -0.15
C GLU A 19 -12.72 -26.33 -0.02
N ALA A 20 -12.07 -26.03 -1.15
CA ALA A 20 -10.85 -25.21 -1.17
C ALA A 20 -11.12 -23.80 -0.62
N TRP A 21 -12.26 -23.22 -1.00
CA TRP A 21 -12.68 -21.91 -0.50
C TRP A 21 -12.84 -21.90 1.02
N PHE A 22 -13.59 -22.85 1.58
CA PHE A 22 -13.79 -22.90 3.03
C PHE A 22 -12.51 -23.22 3.79
N ALA A 23 -11.64 -24.10 3.27
CA ALA A 23 -10.37 -24.40 3.91
C ALA A 23 -9.36 -23.23 3.87
N HIS A 24 -9.36 -22.43 2.80
CA HIS A 24 -8.46 -21.28 2.66
C HIS A 24 -8.94 -20.07 3.46
N TYR A 25 -10.25 -19.82 3.51
CA TYR A 25 -10.86 -18.66 4.18
C TYR A 25 -11.44 -18.99 5.57
N SER A 26 -11.24 -20.19 6.10
CA SER A 26 -11.71 -20.57 7.45
C SER A 26 -10.98 -19.83 8.56
N ASP A 27 -9.73 -19.42 8.32
CA ASP A 27 -8.89 -18.79 9.34
C ASP A 27 -8.11 -17.60 8.77
N TRP A 28 -8.67 -16.42 8.95
CA TRP A 28 -8.03 -15.15 8.58
C TRP A 28 -6.82 -14.82 9.48
N VAL A 29 -6.69 -15.46 10.64
CA VAL A 29 -5.58 -15.28 11.59
C VAL A 29 -4.38 -16.14 11.18
N ALA A 30 -4.61 -17.31 10.58
CA ALA A 30 -3.56 -18.16 10.01
C ALA A 30 -2.81 -17.49 8.82
N ALA A 31 -3.40 -16.49 8.17
CA ALA A 31 -2.75 -15.67 7.15
C ALA A 31 -1.79 -14.58 7.73
N SER A 32 -1.50 -14.63 9.03
CA SER A 32 -0.61 -13.69 9.71
C SER A 32 0.86 -13.96 9.39
N GLY A 33 1.48 -13.10 8.57
CA GLY A 33 2.89 -13.21 8.22
C GLY A 33 3.18 -12.83 6.78
N LEU A 34 4.41 -12.40 6.49
CA LEU A 34 4.80 -12.00 5.13
C LEU A 34 4.80 -13.21 4.19
N GLY A 35 5.35 -14.33 4.67
CA GLY A 35 5.37 -15.60 3.93
C GLY A 35 3.97 -16.13 3.64
N ALA A 36 3.04 -16.04 4.60
CA ALA A 36 1.65 -16.47 4.40
C ALA A 36 0.93 -15.60 3.36
N LYS A 37 1.06 -14.27 3.45
CA LYS A 37 0.52 -13.32 2.47
C LYS A 37 1.09 -13.53 1.07
N LEU A 38 2.41 -13.73 1.00
CA LEU A 38 3.12 -13.98 -0.25
C LEU A 38 2.69 -15.31 -0.87
N SER A 39 2.59 -16.36 -0.06
CA SER A 39 2.15 -17.68 -0.52
C SER A 39 0.72 -17.64 -1.03
N ALA A 40 -0.19 -16.94 -0.33
CA ALA A 40 -1.57 -16.76 -0.79
C ALA A 40 -1.64 -16.07 -2.16
N PHE A 41 -0.80 -15.06 -2.40
CA PHE A 41 -0.71 -14.39 -3.70
C PHE A 41 -0.16 -15.31 -4.80
N ILE A 42 0.90 -16.07 -4.51
CA ILE A 42 1.50 -17.03 -5.45
C ILE A 42 0.51 -18.15 -5.77
N GLU A 43 -0.20 -18.68 -4.78
CA GLU A 43 -1.22 -19.71 -4.96
C GLU A 43 -2.41 -19.20 -5.78
N GLY A 44 -2.93 -18.01 -5.48
CA GLY A 44 -4.00 -17.38 -6.26
C GLY A 44 -3.60 -17.17 -7.72
N SER A 45 -2.40 -16.65 -7.96
CA SER A 45 -1.85 -16.45 -9.30
C SER A 45 -1.61 -17.77 -10.03
N SER A 46 -1.15 -18.80 -9.31
CA SER A 46 -0.95 -20.14 -9.88
C SER A 46 -2.26 -20.79 -10.30
N ASN A 47 -3.35 -20.57 -9.56
CA ASN A 47 -4.69 -21.04 -9.94
C ASN A 47 -5.20 -20.33 -11.20
N LEU A 48 -4.94 -19.03 -11.34
CA LEU A 48 -5.26 -18.29 -12.56
C LEU A 48 -4.46 -18.83 -13.77
N LEU A 49 -3.17 -19.05 -13.60
CA LEU A 49 -2.30 -19.58 -14.66
C LEU A 49 -2.64 -21.03 -15.02
N ALA A 50 -3.10 -21.83 -14.06
CA ALA A 50 -3.62 -23.17 -14.32
C ALA A 50 -4.88 -23.16 -15.20
N ALA A 51 -5.75 -22.13 -15.05
CA ALA A 51 -6.89 -21.94 -15.95
C ALA A 51 -6.44 -21.63 -17.41
N LEU A 52 -5.24 -21.07 -17.59
CA LEU A 52 -4.58 -20.87 -18.88
C LEU A 52 -3.78 -22.10 -19.37
N LYS A 53 -3.96 -23.27 -18.74
CA LYS A 53 -3.24 -24.53 -19.02
C LYS A 53 -1.72 -24.47 -18.79
N ILE A 54 -1.23 -23.53 -17.98
CA ILE A 54 0.18 -23.49 -17.57
C ILE A 54 0.39 -24.43 -16.38
N PRO A 55 1.37 -25.35 -16.43
CA PRO A 55 1.67 -26.25 -15.31
C PRO A 55 1.97 -25.48 -14.01
N ARG A 56 1.38 -25.93 -12.89
CA ARG A 56 1.48 -25.24 -11.60
C ARG A 56 2.92 -25.03 -11.11
N ALA A 57 3.81 -25.99 -11.37
CA ALA A 57 5.22 -25.85 -11.02
C ALA A 57 5.87 -24.66 -11.73
N ILE A 58 5.58 -24.49 -13.02
CA ILE A 58 6.08 -23.35 -13.83
C ILE A 58 5.44 -22.05 -13.34
N ALA A 59 4.13 -22.06 -13.04
CA ALA A 59 3.41 -20.90 -12.54
C ALA A 59 4.00 -20.37 -11.21
N ILE A 60 4.30 -21.26 -10.26
CA ILE A 60 4.94 -20.88 -8.98
C ILE A 60 6.31 -20.25 -9.23
N THR A 61 7.14 -20.83 -10.11
CA THR A 61 8.45 -20.29 -10.43
C THR A 61 8.36 -18.91 -11.08
N ILE A 62 7.49 -18.74 -12.09
CA ILE A 62 7.29 -17.44 -12.77
C ILE A 62 6.83 -16.38 -11.77
N MET A 63 5.83 -16.69 -10.93
CA MET A 63 5.32 -15.75 -9.95
C MET A 63 6.33 -15.44 -8.85
N GLY A 64 7.14 -16.43 -8.42
CA GLY A 64 8.23 -16.22 -7.47
C GLY A 64 9.28 -15.26 -8.02
N VAL A 65 9.73 -15.46 -9.26
CA VAL A 65 10.68 -14.56 -9.94
C VAL A 65 10.07 -13.18 -10.11
N PHE A 66 8.82 -13.09 -10.56
CA PHE A 66 8.10 -11.82 -10.70
C PHE A 66 8.10 -11.00 -9.40
N ILE A 67 7.80 -11.63 -8.26
CA ILE A 67 7.74 -10.92 -6.98
C ILE A 67 9.12 -10.48 -6.52
N VAL A 68 10.14 -11.33 -6.66
CA VAL A 68 11.52 -10.97 -6.31
C VAL A 68 12.05 -9.83 -7.19
N SER A 69 11.80 -9.90 -8.50
CA SER A 69 12.20 -8.85 -9.45
C SER A 69 11.44 -7.54 -9.23
N PHE A 70 10.13 -7.61 -8.94
CA PHE A 70 9.31 -6.46 -8.59
C PHE A 70 9.83 -5.80 -7.30
N ALA A 71 10.04 -6.59 -6.25
CA ALA A 71 10.60 -6.11 -4.99
C ALA A 71 11.97 -5.47 -5.18
N GLY A 72 12.86 -6.09 -5.98
CA GLY A 72 14.18 -5.53 -6.29
C GLY A 72 14.11 -4.20 -7.04
N THR A 73 13.22 -4.08 -8.03
CA THR A 73 13.05 -2.86 -8.82
C THR A 73 12.44 -1.73 -7.98
N THR A 74 11.44 -2.05 -7.16
CA THR A 74 10.84 -1.09 -6.21
C THR A 74 11.87 -0.64 -5.18
N LEU A 75 12.69 -1.55 -4.65
CA LEU A 75 13.74 -1.21 -3.69
C LEU A 75 14.82 -0.30 -4.30
N ASP A 76 15.28 -0.57 -5.52
CA ASP A 76 16.22 0.33 -6.22
C ASP A 76 15.63 1.73 -6.41
N THR A 77 14.40 1.79 -6.92
CA THR A 77 13.71 3.07 -7.15
C THR A 77 13.49 3.83 -5.85
N ALA A 78 13.04 3.16 -4.79
CA ALA A 78 12.82 3.76 -3.48
C ALA A 78 14.12 4.28 -2.87
N THR A 79 15.20 3.50 -2.95
CA THR A 79 16.54 3.90 -2.44
C THR A 79 17.07 5.11 -3.18
N ARG A 80 16.85 5.18 -4.50
CA ARG A 80 17.22 6.35 -5.32
C ARG A 80 16.43 7.59 -4.93
N ILE A 81 15.12 7.49 -4.80
CA ILE A 81 14.25 8.61 -4.38
C ILE A 81 14.63 9.09 -2.98
N GLN A 82 14.80 8.16 -2.03
CA GLN A 82 15.20 8.50 -0.67
C GLN A 82 16.56 9.20 -0.63
N ARG A 83 17.51 8.78 -1.47
CA ARG A 83 18.79 9.50 -1.62
C ARG A 83 18.58 10.92 -2.14
N TYR A 84 17.70 11.14 -3.12
CA TYR A 84 17.43 12.50 -3.62
C TYR A 84 16.83 13.38 -2.51
N VAL A 85 15.84 12.86 -1.77
CA VAL A 85 15.25 13.55 -0.61
C VAL A 85 16.32 13.87 0.44
N VAL A 86 17.15 12.91 0.85
CA VAL A 86 18.22 13.18 1.83
C VAL A 86 19.20 14.22 1.30
N GLY A 87 19.57 14.16 0.02
CA GLY A 87 20.49 15.12 -0.60
C GLY A 87 19.94 16.55 -0.60
N GLU A 88 18.66 16.70 -0.95
CA GLU A 88 17.97 18.00 -1.00
C GLU A 88 17.82 18.61 0.40
N PHE A 89 17.43 17.82 1.40
CA PHE A 89 17.22 18.32 2.76
C PHE A 89 18.51 18.56 3.54
N SER A 90 19.58 17.79 3.26
CA SER A 90 20.85 17.91 3.99
C SER A 90 21.89 18.81 3.31
N GLY A 91 21.70 19.16 2.03
CA GLY A 91 22.69 19.89 1.23
C GLY A 91 23.96 19.08 0.89
N ILE A 92 24.01 17.79 1.24
CA ILE A 92 25.17 16.93 1.00
C ILE A 92 25.26 16.58 -0.49
N LYS A 93 26.31 17.07 -1.16
CA LYS A 93 26.57 16.80 -2.59
C LYS A 93 27.19 15.42 -2.85
N ASN A 94 27.75 14.75 -1.84
CA ASN A 94 28.41 13.46 -2.02
C ASN A 94 27.39 12.31 -2.12
N ARG A 95 27.24 11.75 -3.32
CA ARG A 95 26.27 10.67 -3.60
C ARG A 95 26.49 9.41 -2.76
N TYR A 96 27.71 9.11 -2.32
CA TYR A 96 27.98 7.89 -1.55
C TYR A 96 27.54 8.06 -0.11
N LEU A 97 27.82 9.23 0.47
CA LEU A 97 27.39 9.57 1.83
C LEU A 97 25.87 9.65 1.92
N THR A 98 25.21 10.31 0.97
CA THR A 98 23.74 10.40 0.92
C THR A 98 23.08 9.03 0.72
N THR A 99 23.69 8.14 -0.10
CA THR A 99 23.22 6.75 -0.21
C THR A 99 23.39 5.99 1.10
N LEU A 100 24.54 6.13 1.77
CA LEU A 100 24.82 5.41 3.01
C LEU A 100 23.83 5.83 4.12
N ILE A 101 23.51 7.11 4.21
CA ILE A 101 22.48 7.62 5.13
C ILE A 101 21.10 7.06 4.76
N ALA A 102 20.70 7.12 3.48
CA ALA A 102 19.40 6.62 3.03
C ALA A 102 19.22 5.11 3.30
N VAL A 103 20.19 4.30 2.87
CA VAL A 103 20.20 2.85 3.09
C VAL A 103 20.31 2.52 4.58
N GLY A 104 21.17 3.25 5.32
CA GLY A 104 21.34 3.08 6.75
C GLY A 104 20.06 3.36 7.53
N ALA A 105 19.36 4.46 7.23
CA ALA A 105 18.06 4.76 7.83
C ALA A 105 17.03 3.66 7.54
N SER A 106 16.94 3.21 6.28
CA SER A 106 16.03 2.13 5.88
C SER A 106 16.39 0.78 6.54
N ALA A 107 17.68 0.47 6.68
CA ALA A 107 18.15 -0.72 7.38
C ALA A 107 17.84 -0.65 8.88
N LEU A 108 18.06 0.49 9.52
CA LEU A 108 17.70 0.70 10.93
C LEU A 108 16.21 0.50 11.16
N LEU A 109 15.36 1.02 10.27
CA LEU A 109 13.90 0.79 10.33
C LEU A 109 13.54 -0.69 10.12
N ALA A 110 14.17 -1.36 9.15
CA ALA A 110 13.93 -2.77 8.85
C ALA A 110 14.37 -3.71 9.99
N PHE A 111 15.47 -3.38 10.68
CA PHE A 111 16.04 -4.17 11.78
C PHE A 111 15.69 -3.64 13.18
N SER A 112 14.85 -2.60 13.28
CA SER A 112 14.44 -2.00 14.56
C SER A 112 13.78 -3.01 15.51
N GLN A 113 13.27 -4.14 14.99
CA GLN A 113 12.70 -5.21 15.79
C GLN A 113 13.44 -6.55 15.71
N LYS A 114 13.42 -7.27 16.84
CA LYS A 114 14.02 -8.60 17.00
C LYS A 114 13.44 -9.60 16.00
N GLY A 115 14.32 -10.30 15.28
CA GLY A 115 13.96 -11.40 14.38
C GLY A 115 13.58 -11.01 12.95
N GLY A 116 13.96 -9.81 12.46
CA GLY A 116 13.77 -9.42 11.05
C GLY A 116 12.31 -9.20 10.64
N LYS A 117 11.40 -9.05 11.62
CA LYS A 117 9.97 -8.83 11.40
C LYS A 117 9.61 -7.36 11.15
N GLY A 118 10.58 -6.46 11.02
CA GLY A 118 10.31 -5.03 10.79
C GLY A 118 9.44 -4.78 9.55
N ALA A 119 9.69 -5.52 8.47
CA ALA A 119 8.88 -5.45 7.24
C ALA A 119 7.39 -5.80 7.48
N LEU A 120 7.11 -6.73 8.39
CA LEU A 120 5.74 -7.14 8.70
C LEU A 120 4.94 -6.10 9.46
N ILE A 121 5.65 -5.32 10.27
CA ILE A 121 5.06 -4.29 11.12
C ILE A 121 4.88 -2.99 10.35
N LEU A 122 5.72 -2.74 9.36
CA LEU A 122 5.54 -1.63 8.41
C LEU A 122 4.42 -1.91 7.39
N TRP A 123 4.00 -3.15 7.20
CA TRP A 123 2.97 -3.53 6.23
C TRP A 123 1.65 -2.74 6.34
N PRO A 124 1.07 -2.51 7.54
CA PRO A 124 -0.14 -1.71 7.67
C PRO A 124 0.09 -0.24 7.27
N LEU A 125 1.26 0.34 7.58
CA LEU A 125 1.61 1.69 7.16
C LEU A 125 1.80 1.79 5.64
N PHE A 126 2.41 0.78 5.01
CA PHE A 126 2.49 0.70 3.55
C PHE A 126 1.10 0.74 2.90
N GLY A 127 0.16 -0.05 3.45
CA GLY A 127 -1.22 -0.06 2.99
C GLY A 127 -1.88 1.32 3.08
N THR A 128 -1.78 1.98 4.23
CA THR A 128 -2.43 3.28 4.44
C THR A 128 -1.79 4.42 3.65
N VAL A 129 -0.46 4.45 3.50
CA VAL A 129 0.22 5.45 2.65
C VAL A 129 -0.23 5.31 1.18
N ASN A 130 -0.36 4.08 0.68
CA ASN A 130 -0.87 3.86 -0.68
C ASN A 130 -2.32 4.31 -0.84
N GLN A 131 -3.15 4.07 0.18
CA GLN A 131 -4.53 4.55 0.16
C GLN A 131 -4.60 6.08 0.21
N LEU A 132 -3.71 6.73 0.97
CA LEU A 132 -3.59 8.18 0.99
C LEU A 132 -3.17 8.74 -0.37
N LEU A 133 -2.20 8.12 -1.06
CA LEU A 133 -1.77 8.52 -2.41
C LEU A 133 -2.89 8.33 -3.45
N ALA A 134 -3.67 7.25 -3.32
CA ALA A 134 -4.87 7.05 -4.11
C ALA A 134 -5.93 8.12 -3.83
N GLY A 135 -6.12 8.50 -2.56
CA GLY A 135 -6.97 9.63 -2.16
C GLY A 135 -6.52 10.94 -2.80
N LEU A 136 -5.22 11.25 -2.76
CA LEU A 136 -4.64 12.44 -3.39
C LEU A 136 -4.83 12.43 -4.91
N SER A 137 -4.65 11.28 -5.56
CA SER A 137 -4.86 11.14 -7.00
C SER A 137 -6.32 11.40 -7.38
N LEU A 138 -7.25 10.81 -6.62
CA LEU A 138 -8.69 11.03 -6.82
C LEU A 138 -9.10 12.47 -6.54
N LEU A 139 -8.47 13.14 -5.57
CA LEU A 139 -8.64 14.56 -5.31
C LEU A 139 -8.24 15.40 -6.53
N VAL A 140 -7.04 15.18 -7.08
CA VAL A 140 -6.56 15.91 -8.27
C VAL A 140 -7.52 15.71 -9.44
N ILE A 141 -7.98 14.49 -9.69
CA ILE A 141 -8.96 14.21 -10.76
C ILE A 141 -10.30 14.88 -10.46
N THR A 142 -10.75 14.87 -9.21
CA THR A 142 -12.02 15.52 -8.80
C THR A 142 -11.94 17.02 -9.03
N ILE A 143 -10.82 17.67 -8.68
CA ILE A 143 -10.57 19.09 -8.95
C ILE A 143 -10.54 19.36 -10.46
N TYR A 144 -9.88 18.49 -11.24
CA TYR A 144 -9.85 18.59 -12.69
C TYR A 144 -11.26 18.52 -13.31
N LEU A 145 -12.10 17.57 -12.87
CA LEU A 145 -13.49 17.46 -13.33
C LEU A 145 -14.33 18.66 -12.90
N ALA A 146 -14.09 19.20 -11.70
CA ALA A 146 -14.75 20.40 -11.19
C ALA A 146 -14.46 21.60 -12.11
N TYR A 147 -13.20 21.78 -12.49
CA TYR A 147 -12.77 22.83 -13.41
C TYR A 147 -13.41 22.67 -14.80
N ARG A 148 -13.53 21.44 -15.29
CA ARG A 148 -14.19 21.12 -16.57
C ARG A 148 -15.73 21.13 -16.50
N ARG A 149 -16.31 21.50 -15.35
CA ARG A 149 -17.75 21.47 -15.06
C ARG A 149 -18.41 20.13 -15.39
N LYS A 150 -17.67 19.04 -15.16
CA LYS A 150 -18.13 17.66 -15.35
C LYS A 150 -18.67 17.10 -14.03
N PRO A 151 -19.54 16.07 -14.08
CA PRO A 151 -20.07 15.43 -12.89
C PRO A 151 -18.97 14.91 -11.96
N LEU A 152 -18.96 15.43 -10.73
CA LEU A 152 -17.96 15.12 -9.70
C LEU A 152 -18.14 13.76 -9.05
N TYR A 153 -19.35 13.19 -9.11
CA TYR A 153 -19.70 11.98 -8.39
C TYR A 153 -18.85 10.77 -8.82
N PHE A 154 -18.37 10.74 -10.08
CA PHE A 154 -17.55 9.64 -10.60
C PHE A 154 -16.23 9.44 -9.85
N THR A 155 -15.60 10.52 -9.37
CA THR A 155 -14.32 10.44 -8.65
C THR A 155 -14.44 10.88 -7.20
N GLY A 156 -15.36 11.79 -6.89
CA GLY A 156 -15.61 12.29 -5.55
C GLY A 156 -16.18 11.23 -4.60
N ILE A 157 -17.08 10.36 -5.08
CA ILE A 157 -17.60 9.26 -4.24
C ILE A 157 -16.48 8.25 -3.90
N PRO A 158 -15.71 7.72 -4.88
CA PRO A 158 -14.54 6.88 -4.60
C PRO A 158 -13.51 7.56 -3.69
N MET A 159 -13.27 8.86 -3.87
CA MET A 159 -12.35 9.64 -3.05
C MET A 159 -12.78 9.65 -1.58
N LEU A 160 -14.04 10.01 -1.31
CA LEU A 160 -14.58 10.05 0.06
C LEU A 160 -14.56 8.68 0.72
N PHE A 161 -14.90 7.63 -0.04
CA PHE A 161 -14.79 6.25 0.44
C PHE A 161 -13.36 5.88 0.82
N MET A 162 -12.39 6.17 -0.06
CA MET A 162 -10.98 5.89 0.18
C MET A 162 -10.45 6.62 1.41
N ILE A 163 -10.75 7.91 1.55
CA ILE A 163 -10.38 8.70 2.73
C ILE A 163 -11.00 8.10 3.99
N GLY A 164 -12.31 7.82 4.00
CA GLY A 164 -12.98 7.25 5.17
C GLY A 164 -12.38 5.90 5.60
N MET A 165 -12.08 5.03 4.63
CA MET A 165 -11.43 3.74 4.90
C MET A 165 -10.00 3.90 5.41
N THR A 166 -9.24 4.85 4.86
CA THR A 166 -7.86 5.13 5.26
C THR A 166 -7.81 5.63 6.70
N GLY A 167 -8.64 6.63 7.05
CA GLY A 167 -8.70 7.21 8.37
C GLY A 167 -9.12 6.19 9.43
N TRP A 168 -10.12 5.36 9.12
CA TRP A 168 -10.51 4.27 10.02
C TRP A 168 -9.37 3.26 10.24
N ALA A 169 -8.70 2.83 9.18
CA ALA A 169 -7.56 1.92 9.27
C ALA A 169 -6.40 2.55 10.05
N MET A 170 -6.16 3.86 9.87
CA MET A 170 -5.08 4.58 10.53
C MET A 170 -5.31 4.71 12.04
N VAL A 171 -6.52 5.07 12.47
CA VAL A 171 -6.88 5.12 13.90
C VAL A 171 -6.62 3.76 14.56
N LYS A 172 -7.05 2.66 13.92
CA LYS A 172 -6.78 1.30 14.41
C LYS A 172 -5.28 0.99 14.50
N ASN A 173 -4.51 1.38 13.49
CA ASN A 173 -3.06 1.19 13.49
C ASN A 173 -2.36 1.99 14.60
N ILE A 174 -2.71 3.26 14.79
CA ILE A 174 -2.13 4.12 15.84
C ILE A 174 -2.43 3.55 17.23
N LEU A 175 -3.68 3.17 17.51
CA LEU A 175 -4.06 2.56 18.79
C LEU A 175 -3.28 1.26 19.05
N LYS A 176 -3.11 0.44 18.00
CA LYS A 176 -2.32 -0.79 18.07
C LYS A 176 -0.84 -0.49 18.36
N PHE A 177 -0.23 0.45 17.65
CA PHE A 177 1.19 0.80 17.85
C PHE A 177 1.44 1.39 19.23
N HIS A 178 0.50 2.16 19.76
CA HIS A 178 0.55 2.67 21.13
C HIS A 178 0.49 1.52 22.16
N ALA A 179 -0.43 0.57 21.98
CA ALA A 179 -0.56 -0.60 22.84
C ALA A 179 0.69 -1.50 22.80
N GLU A 180 1.29 -1.69 21.62
CA GLU A 180 2.51 -2.47 21.41
C GLU A 180 3.80 -1.72 21.81
N LYS A 181 3.68 -0.49 22.36
CA LYS A 181 4.80 0.40 22.73
C LYS A 181 5.79 0.69 21.59
N ASN A 182 5.35 0.54 20.33
CA ASN A 182 6.18 0.79 19.16
C ASN A 182 6.16 2.29 18.80
N MET A 183 6.99 3.07 19.50
CA MET A 183 7.01 4.54 19.39
C MET A 183 7.37 5.02 17.99
N LEU A 184 8.24 4.29 17.28
CA LEU A 184 8.63 4.64 15.92
C LEU A 184 7.42 4.64 14.97
N LEU A 185 6.70 3.52 14.93
CA LEU A 185 5.52 3.40 14.05
C LEU A 185 4.34 4.23 14.52
N PHE A 186 4.21 4.43 15.83
CA PHE A 186 3.23 5.36 16.37
C PHE A 186 3.46 6.77 15.81
N THR A 187 4.69 7.29 15.90
CA THR A 187 5.03 8.63 15.39
C THR A 187 4.80 8.74 13.88
N VAL A 188 5.29 7.76 13.10
CA VAL A 188 5.08 7.76 11.64
C VAL A 188 3.58 7.68 11.30
N GLY A 189 2.82 6.83 12.00
CA GLY A 189 1.37 6.71 11.82
C GLY A 189 0.62 8.00 12.14
N VAL A 190 0.98 8.69 13.23
CA VAL A 190 0.43 10.00 13.57
C VAL A 190 0.75 11.03 12.49
N CYS A 191 2.00 11.08 11.99
CA CYS A 191 2.35 11.98 10.89
C CYS A 191 1.50 11.74 9.64
N ILE A 192 1.30 10.47 9.24
CA ILE A 192 0.46 10.14 8.07
C ILE A 192 -1.00 10.50 8.32
N PHE A 193 -1.52 10.29 9.54
CA PHE A 193 -2.87 10.68 9.90
C PHE A 193 -3.07 12.20 9.85
N LEU A 194 -2.09 12.98 10.29
CA LEU A 194 -2.13 14.44 10.16
C LEU A 194 -2.11 14.89 8.69
N LEU A 195 -1.33 14.21 7.83
CA LEU A 195 -1.34 14.47 6.38
C LEU A 195 -2.70 14.13 5.76
N GLU A 196 -3.37 13.08 6.23
CA GLU A 196 -4.73 12.75 5.80
C GLU A 196 -5.74 13.83 6.19
N LEU A 197 -5.69 14.32 7.43
CA LEU A 197 -6.54 15.44 7.88
C LEU A 197 -6.27 16.72 7.07
N TRP A 198 -5.00 17.00 6.78
CA TRP A 198 -4.62 18.11 5.91
C TRP A 198 -5.23 17.95 4.51
N MET A 199 -5.15 16.75 3.93
CA MET A 199 -5.71 16.47 2.61
C MET A 199 -7.23 16.67 2.59
N ILE A 200 -7.95 16.22 3.63
CA ILE A 200 -9.38 16.47 3.78
C ILE A 200 -9.66 17.98 3.80
N PHE A 201 -8.90 18.73 4.59
CA PHE A 201 -9.03 20.16 4.68
C PHE A 201 -8.83 20.86 3.32
N GLU A 202 -7.75 20.53 2.60
CA GLU A 202 -7.46 21.07 1.26
C GLU A 202 -8.58 20.74 0.28
N THR A 203 -9.12 19.51 0.33
CA THR A 203 -10.27 19.09 -0.48
C THR A 203 -11.46 20.04 -0.31
N VAL A 204 -11.82 20.33 0.94
CA VAL A 204 -12.98 21.18 1.25
C VAL A 204 -12.72 22.62 0.82
N LEU A 205 -11.52 23.14 1.04
CA LEU A 205 -11.14 24.50 0.63
C LEU A 205 -11.22 24.67 -0.90
N VAL A 206 -10.63 23.75 -1.66
CA VAL A 206 -10.62 23.84 -3.12
C VAL A 206 -12.02 23.73 -3.69
N LEU A 207 -12.84 22.80 -3.20
CA LEU A 207 -14.24 22.66 -3.66
C LEU A 207 -15.08 23.91 -3.35
N ARG A 208 -14.84 24.57 -2.20
CA ARG A 208 -15.49 25.84 -1.87
C ARG A 208 -15.06 26.97 -2.81
N ARG A 209 -13.76 27.09 -3.11
CA ARG A 209 -13.23 28.10 -4.04
C ARG A 209 -13.81 27.95 -5.45
N ILE A 210 -13.92 26.72 -5.96
CA ILE A 210 -14.52 26.44 -7.27
C ILE A 210 -16.01 26.81 -7.29
N LYS A 211 -16.75 26.53 -6.21
CA LYS A 211 -18.17 26.89 -6.11
C LYS A 211 -18.39 28.41 -5.97
N GLY A 212 -17.43 29.13 -5.37
CA GLY A 212 -17.44 30.58 -5.22
C GLY A 212 -17.09 31.37 -6.49
N GLY A 213 -16.73 30.70 -7.60
CA GLY A 213 -16.44 31.35 -8.88
C GLY A 213 -15.06 32.03 -8.97
N GLU A 214 -14.18 31.84 -7.99
CA GLU A 214 -12.88 32.53 -7.91
C GLU A 214 -11.79 31.98 -8.84
N THR A 215 -12.06 30.92 -9.62
CA THR A 215 -11.08 30.40 -10.60
C THR A 215 -11.33 30.99 -11.99
N GLY A 216 -11.06 32.29 -12.09
CA GLY A 216 -10.86 33.04 -13.33
C GLY A 216 -9.45 33.64 -13.41
N GLY A 217 -8.44 32.92 -12.94
CA GLY A 217 -7.03 33.31 -13.02
C GLY A 217 -6.24 32.25 -13.77
N ASP A 218 -5.59 32.68 -14.85
CA ASP A 218 -4.87 31.90 -15.85
C ASP A 218 -3.91 30.85 -15.29
N ILE A 219 -3.95 29.67 -15.90
CA ILE A 219 -2.78 28.80 -16.05
C ILE A 219 -2.46 28.82 -17.55
N SER A 220 -1.87 29.93 -18.01
CA SER A 220 -1.19 30.04 -19.30
C SER A 220 0.25 29.59 -19.18
#